data_AF-A0A3M7TR74-F1
#
_entry.id   AF-A0A3M7TR74-F1
#
_cell.length_a   1.000
_cell.length_b   1.000
_cell.length_c   1.000
_cell.angle_alpha   90.00
_cell.angle_beta   90.00
_cell.angle_gamma   90.00
#
_symmetry.space_group_name_H-M   'P 1'
#
loop_
_entity.id
_entity.type
_entity.pdbx_description
1 polymer ?
#
loop_
_entity_poly.entity_id
_entity_poly.type
_entity_poly.pdbx_seq_one_letter_code
_entity_poly.pdbx_strand_id
1 'polypeptide(L)' 'MLSFVIAWVLVVFLGPERNAAIGASAGFMAGLFWVAAAMGITYLFERKPVKFFLINAGYHVVTFTLIGFILDVWR' A
#
# COMPACT_ATOMS: atom_id res chain seq x y z
N MET A 1 5.79 7.93 -11.89
CA MET A 1 5.15 7.08 -12.93
C MET A 1 4.49 5.84 -12.32
N LEU A 2 5.21 4.94 -11.63
CA LEU A 2 4.61 3.73 -11.03
C LEU A 2 3.55 4.01 -9.95
N SER A 3 3.67 5.12 -9.22
CA SER A 3 2.66 5.58 -8.25
C SER A 3 1.29 5.86 -8.85
N PHE A 4 1.22 6.27 -10.13
CA PHE A 4 -0.06 6.45 -10.83
C PHE A 4 -0.76 5.13 -11.09
N VAL A 5 -0.01 4.06 -11.37
CA VAL A 5 -0.59 2.72 -11.55
C VAL A 5 -1.18 2.21 -10.23
N ILE A 6 -0.46 2.41 -9.12
CA ILE A 6 -0.95 2.07 -7.77
C ILE A 6 -2.25 2.82 -7.49
N ALA A 7 -2.29 4.13 -7.77
CA ALA A 7 -3.46 4.95 -7.52
C ALA A 7 -4.66 4.50 -8.38
N TRP A 8 -4.43 4.20 -9.66
CA TRP A 8 -5.47 3.72 -10.56
C TRP A 8 -6.04 2.37 -10.11
N VAL A 9 -5.17 1.40 -9.76
CA VAL A 9 -5.59 0.10 -9.26
C VAL A 9 -6.38 0.24 -7.96
N LEU A 10 -5.92 1.06 -7.01
CA LEU A 10 -6.66 1.30 -5.76
C LEU A 10 -8.04 1.86 -6.03
N VAL A 11 -8.19 2.86 -6.91
CA VAL A 11 -9.51 3.42 -7.26
C VAL A 11 -10.48 2.37 -7.81
N VAL A 12 -9.99 1.37 -8.54
CA VAL A 12 -10.83 0.26 -9.05
C VAL A 12 -11.32 -0.64 -7.92
N PHE A 13 -10.51 -0.83 -6.87
CA PHE A 13 -10.90 -1.58 -5.68
C PHE A 13 -11.81 -0.78 -4.73
N LEU A 14 -11.72 0.54 -4.74
CA LEU A 14 -12.63 1.40 -3.98
C LEU A 14 -14.01 1.47 -4.66
N GLY A 15 -15.05 1.09 -3.91
CA GLY A 15 -16.44 1.17 -4.34
C GLY A 15 -16.94 2.60 -4.63
N PRO A 16 -18.23 2.76 -5.00
CA PRO A 16 -18.80 4.06 -5.33
C PRO A 16 -19.03 4.97 -4.11
N GLU A 17 -19.01 4.41 -2.90
CA GLU A 17 -19.20 5.17 -1.67
C GLU A 17 -17.92 5.87 -1.23
N ARG A 18 -18.05 7.15 -0.90
CA ARG A 18 -16.94 7.98 -0.45
C ARG A 18 -16.74 7.85 1.05
N ASN A 19 -15.64 7.25 1.48
CA ASN A 19 -15.33 7.17 2.91
C ASN A 19 -13.82 7.12 3.15
N ALA A 20 -13.23 8.26 3.46
CA ALA A 20 -11.80 8.41 3.70
C ALA A 20 -11.18 7.34 4.64
N ALA A 21 -11.93 6.85 5.63
CA ALA A 21 -11.48 5.76 6.51
C ALA A 21 -11.43 4.40 5.79
N ILE A 22 -12.38 4.11 4.91
CA ILE A 22 -12.39 2.93 4.05
C ILE A 22 -11.24 3.02 3.05
N GLY A 23 -11.04 4.15 2.37
CA GLY A 23 -9.92 4.33 1.46
C GLY A 23 -8.55 4.19 2.14
N ALA A 24 -8.37 4.79 3.31
CA ALA A 24 -7.14 4.66 4.09
C ALA A 24 -6.91 3.21 4.56
N SER A 25 -7.94 2.54 5.09
CA SER A 25 -7.83 1.16 5.56
C SER A 25 -7.59 0.17 4.42
N ALA A 26 -8.22 0.36 3.26
CA ALA A 26 -7.96 -0.44 2.06
C ALA A 26 -6.50 -0.28 1.58
N GLY A 27 -6.02 0.96 1.51
CA GLY A 27 -4.61 1.25 1.19
C GLY A 27 -3.64 0.62 2.20
N PHE A 28 -3.94 0.75 3.50
CA PHE A 28 -3.15 0.14 4.57
C PHE A 28 -3.11 -1.38 4.47
N MET A 29 -4.26 -2.03 4.27
CA MET A 29 -4.34 -3.49 4.12
C MET A 29 -3.57 -3.98 2.90
N ALA A 30 -3.70 -3.30 1.75
CA ALA A 30 -2.95 -3.63 0.54
C ALA A 30 -1.44 -3.47 0.76
N GLY A 31 -1.02 -2.37 1.38
CA GLY A 31 0.38 -2.12 1.70
C GLY A 31 0.96 -3.12 2.71
N LEU A 32 0.23 -3.41 3.79
CA LEU A 32 0.73 -4.23 4.90
C LEU A 32 0.65 -5.73 4.60
N PHE A 33 -0.49 -6.22 4.13
CA PHE A 33 -0.67 -7.67 3.96
C PHE A 33 -0.26 -8.17 2.59
N TRP A 34 -0.32 -7.32 1.56
CA TRP A 34 0.10 -7.70 0.21
C TRP A 34 1.55 -7.33 -0.03
N VAL A 35 1.87 -6.04 -0.01
CA VAL A 35 3.18 -5.55 -0.43
C VAL A 35 4.25 -5.93 0.61
N ALA A 36 4.02 -5.69 1.89
CA ALA A 36 5.00 -6.05 2.91
C ALA A 36 5.18 -7.58 3.04
N ALA A 37 4.13 -8.39 2.89
CA ALA A 37 4.29 -9.84 2.89
C ALA A 37 5.11 -10.34 1.69
N ALA A 38 4.81 -9.86 0.47
CA ALA A 38 5.55 -10.20 -0.73
C ALA A 38 7.03 -9.80 -0.61
N MET A 39 7.30 -8.57 -0.18
CA MET A 39 8.66 -8.11 0.10
C MET A 39 9.34 -8.92 1.20
N GLY A 40 8.61 -9.29 2.25
CA GLY A 40 9.13 -10.11 3.36
C GLY A 40 9.61 -11.47 2.87
N ILE A 41 8.83 -12.14 2.01
CA ILE A 41 9.20 -13.42 1.40
C ILE A 41 10.46 -13.25 0.53
N THR A 42 10.53 -12.20 -0.31
CA THR A 42 11.71 -11.92 -1.14
C THR A 42 12.95 -11.67 -0.28
N TYR A 43 12.84 -10.87 0.78
CA TYR A 43 13.96 -10.55 1.66
C TYR A 43 14.44 -11.77 2.45
N LEU A 44 13.51 -12.64 2.86
CA LEU A 44 13.84 -13.89 3.53
C LEU A 44 14.63 -14.81 2.59
N PHE A 45 14.21 -14.92 1.33
CA PHE A 45 14.92 -15.70 0.31
C PHE A 45 16.31 -15.13 0.00
N GLU A 46 16.41 -13.81 -0.13
CA GLU A 46 17.68 -13.11 -0.39
C GLU A 46 18.58 -13.01 0.85
N ARG A 47 18.14 -13.53 2.01
CA ARG A 47 18.80 -13.41 3.32
C ARG A 47 19.20 -11.97 3.66
N LYS A 48 18.37 -11.01 3.23
CA LYS A 48 18.61 -9.59 3.48
C LYS A 48 18.28 -9.24 4.95
N PRO A 49 19.03 -8.31 5.55
CA PRO A 49 18.76 -7.84 6.91
C PRO A 49 17.33 -7.28 7.07
N VAL A 50 16.67 -7.69 8.15
CA VAL A 50 15.29 -7.30 8.51
C VAL A 50 15.14 -5.77 8.65
N LYS A 51 16.21 -5.06 9.00
CA LYS A 51 16.20 -3.59 9.07
C LYS A 51 15.89 -2.95 7.71
N PHE A 52 16.43 -3.49 6.62
CA PHE A 52 16.13 -2.98 5.27
C PHE A 52 14.70 -3.35 4.84
N PHE A 53 14.21 -4.51 5.26
CA PHE A 53 12.81 -4.88 5.05
C PHE A 53 11.87 -3.86 5.71
N LEU A 54 12.06 -3.55 7.00
CA LEU A 54 11.20 -2.60 7.74
C LEU A 54 11.17 -1.21 7.10
N ILE A 55 12.31 -0.72 6.61
CA ILE A 55 12.38 0.58 5.93
C ILE A 55 11.59 0.55 4.63
N ASN A 56 11.86 -0.44 3.76
CA ASN A 56 11.27 -0.47 2.44
C ASN A 56 9.79 -0.87 2.47
N ALA A 57 9.43 -1.86 3.27
CA ALA A 57 8.05 -2.26 3.46
C ALA A 57 7.24 -1.15 4.16
N GLY A 58 7.79 -0.54 5.22
CA GLY A 58 7.15 0.57 5.93
C GLY A 58 6.87 1.76 5.01
N TYR A 59 7.83 2.13 4.16
CA TYR A 59 7.63 3.16 3.15
C TYR A 59 6.45 2.84 2.21
N HIS A 60 6.33 1.60 1.72
CA HIS A 60 5.24 1.19 0.86
C HIS A 60 3.89 1.17 1.61
N VAL A 61 3.86 0.68 2.84
CA VAL A 61 2.64 0.69 3.68
C VAL A 61 2.10 2.11 3.83
N VAL A 62 2.95 3.06 4.21
CA VAL A 62 2.57 4.47 4.37
C VAL A 62 2.13 5.07 3.04
N THR A 63 2.86 4.78 1.95
CA THR A 63 2.53 5.28 0.61
C THR A 63 1.15 4.80 0.14
N PHE A 64 0.86 3.50 0.25
CA PHE A 64 -0.44 2.95 -0.13
C PHE A 64 -1.58 3.49 0.73
N THR A 65 -1.35 3.65 2.04
CA THR A 65 -2.33 4.25 2.97
C THR A 65 -2.67 5.68 2.58
N LEU A 66 -1.65 6.50 2.29
CA LEU A 66 -1.83 7.89 1.86
C LEU A 66 -2.53 7.98 0.51
N ILE A 67 -2.15 7.14 -0.47
CA ILE A 67 -2.80 7.12 -1.77
C ILE A 67 -4.28 6.74 -1.62
N GLY A 68 -4.61 5.69 -0.86
CA GLY A 68 -5.99 5.28 -0.62
C GLY A 68 -6.82 6.37 0.08
N PHE A 69 -6.24 7.02 1.09
CA PHE A 69 -6.88 8.15 1.77
C PHE A 69 -7.14 9.33 0.80
N ILE A 70 -6.13 9.75 0.05
CA ILE A 70 -6.24 10.88 -0.89
C ILE A 70 -7.26 10.56 -1.99
N LEU A 71 -7.22 9.35 -2.56
CA LEU A 71 -8.16 8.97 -3.63
C LEU A 71 -9.60 9.08 -3.16
N ASP A 72 -9.93 8.61 -1.97
CA ASP A 72 -11.31 8.64 -1.49
C ASP A 72 -11.72 10.03 -0.97
N VAL A 73 -10.78 10.81 -0.45
CA VAL A 73 -11.03 12.21 -0.07
C VAL A 73 -11.24 13.10 -1.30
N TRP A 74 -10.65 12.78 -2.46
CA TRP A 74 -10.65 13.67 -3.64
C TRP A 74 -11.46 13.19 -4.85
N ARG A 75 -11.81 11.90 -4.94
CA ARG A 75 -12.78 11.37 -5.93
C ARG A 75 -14.16 11.96 -5.71
#